data_AF-A0A401MHV7-F1
#
_entry.id   AF-A0A401MHV7-F1
#
_cell.length_a   1.000
_cell.length_b   1.000
_cell.length_c   1.000
_cell.angle_alpha   90.00
_cell.angle_beta   90.00
_cell.angle_gamma   90.00
#
_symmetry.space_group_name_H-M   'P 1'
#
loop_
_entity.id
_entity.type
_entity.pdbx_description
1 polymer ?
#
loop_
_entity_poly.entity_id
_entity_poly.type
_entity_poly.pdbx_seq_one_letter_code
_entity_poly.pdbx_strand_id
1 'polypeptide(L)'
;MRSTEEVVASLKEALVGVGVVLPSLRVDPVTGASDEPFALVELGRCNVRTAERLASVLRGERPAVGSHVVDVRDGRIGEVMGHVGGKVQLRPVSGGREWDCPPESTGPAPQGDVLRERVRKVNGERRLRC
;
A
#
# COMPACT_ATOMS: atom_id res chain seq x y z
N MET A 1 3.80 -3.76 11.58
CA MET A 1 2.68 -3.30 10.72
C MET A 1 2.11 -2.08 11.42
N ARG A 2 1.89 -0.96 10.72
CA ARG A 2 1.37 0.25 11.36
C ARG A 2 -0.04 -0.01 11.90
N SER A 3 -0.38 0.54 13.05
CA SER A 3 -1.74 0.50 13.57
C SER A 3 -2.67 1.38 12.72
N THR A 4 -3.98 1.15 12.79
CA THR A 4 -4.95 1.99 12.06
C THR A 4 -4.86 3.45 12.53
N GLU A 5 -4.63 3.68 13.81
CA GLU A 5 -4.43 5.00 14.41
C GLU A 5 -3.20 5.71 13.83
N GLU A 6 -2.07 5.01 13.70
CA GLU A 6 -0.86 5.56 13.08
C GLU A 6 -1.10 5.95 11.61
N VAL A 7 -1.86 5.13 10.88
CA VAL A 7 -2.23 5.43 9.49
C VAL A 7 -3.13 6.66 9.41
N VAL A 8 -4.11 6.78 10.31
CA VAL A 8 -4.99 7.95 10.41
C VAL A 8 -4.18 9.22 10.71
N ALA A 9 -3.25 9.16 11.66
CA ALA A 9 -2.38 10.27 12.01
C ALA A 9 -1.55 10.72 10.80
N SER A 10 -0.90 9.77 10.12
CA SER A 10 -0.10 10.05 8.91
C SER A 10 -0.93 10.65 7.77
N LEU A 11 -2.17 10.18 7.57
CA LEU A 11 -3.07 10.74 6.58
C LEU A 11 -3.50 12.18 6.95
N LYS A 12 -3.78 12.42 8.24
CA LYS A 12 -4.14 13.76 8.73
C LYS A 12 -3.01 14.75 8.49
N GLU A 13 -1.77 14.39 8.81
CA GLU A 13 -0.58 15.21 8.53
C GLU A 13 -0.43 15.50 7.04
N ALA A 14 -0.59 14.48 6.19
CA ALA A 14 -0.47 14.65 4.74
C ALA A 14 -1.57 15.57 4.16
N LEU A 15 -2.81 15.47 4.66
CA LEU A 15 -3.91 16.37 4.27
C LEU A 15 -3.64 17.81 4.70
N VAL A 16 -3.15 18.01 5.93
CA VAL A 16 -2.77 19.34 6.43
C VAL A 16 -1.66 19.94 5.57
N GLY A 17 -0.68 19.14 5.17
CA GLY A 17 0.41 19.57 4.28
C GLY A 17 -0.05 20.12 2.92
N VAL A 18 -1.26 19.73 2.46
CA VAL A 18 -1.87 20.26 1.23
C VAL A 18 -3.00 21.28 1.49
N GLY A 19 -3.16 21.73 2.74
CA GLY A 19 -4.15 22.75 3.12
C GLY A 19 -5.56 22.21 3.39
N VAL A 20 -5.74 20.90 3.51
CA VAL A 20 -7.03 20.28 3.84
C VAL A 20 -7.04 19.85 5.30
N VAL A 21 -8.00 20.39 6.07
CA VAL A 21 -8.20 20.01 7.47
C VAL A 21 -9.49 19.22 7.60
N LEU A 22 -9.40 18.00 8.12
CA LEU A 22 -10.54 17.17 8.48
C LEU A 22 -10.53 16.94 10.00
N PRO A 23 -11.19 17.80 10.81
CA PRO A 23 -11.16 17.70 12.27
C PRO A 23 -11.73 16.39 12.80
N SER A 24 -12.71 15.83 12.08
CA SER A 24 -13.38 14.59 12.45
C SER A 24 -12.65 13.32 12.03
N LEU A 25 -11.58 13.40 11.21
CA LEU A 25 -10.89 12.23 10.68
C LEU A 25 -10.33 11.36 11.82
N ARG A 26 -10.86 10.14 11.95
CA ARG A 26 -10.46 9.13 12.94
C ARG A 26 -10.59 7.70 12.37
N VAL A 27 -10.23 6.72 13.19
CA VAL A 27 -10.62 5.33 12.99
C VAL A 27 -12.16 5.25 13.00
N ASP A 28 -12.75 4.53 12.05
CA ASP A 28 -14.20 4.32 12.01
C ASP A 28 -14.63 3.65 13.33
N PRO A 29 -15.58 4.25 14.08
CA PRO A 29 -15.87 3.81 15.44
C PRO A 29 -16.56 2.44 15.49
N VAL A 30 -17.25 2.04 14.42
CA VAL A 30 -17.95 0.74 14.36
C VAL A 30 -16.93 -0.39 14.23
N THR A 31 -16.01 -0.26 13.28
CA THR A 31 -14.97 -1.26 13.04
C THR A 31 -13.86 -1.21 14.10
N GLY A 32 -13.57 -0.04 14.67
CA GLY A 32 -12.61 0.10 15.77
C GLY A 32 -13.08 -0.51 17.09
N ALA A 33 -14.39 -0.61 17.31
CA ALA A 33 -14.97 -1.25 18.50
C ALA A 33 -15.23 -2.76 18.32
N SER A 34 -14.96 -3.31 17.13
CA SER A 34 -15.18 -4.72 16.81
C SER A 34 -13.92 -5.56 16.99
N ASP A 35 -14.08 -6.89 17.11
CA ASP A 35 -12.96 -7.85 17.12
C ASP A 35 -12.37 -8.09 15.72
N GLU A 36 -12.76 -7.28 14.73
CA GLU A 36 -12.30 -7.41 13.35
C GLU A 36 -10.81 -7.02 13.26
N PRO A 37 -9.94 -7.82 12.62
CA PRO A 37 -8.50 -7.61 12.66
C PRO A 37 -8.00 -6.30 12.01
N PHE A 38 -8.85 -5.59 11.27
CA PHE A 38 -8.48 -4.34 10.60
C PHE A 38 -9.62 -3.32 10.66
N ALA A 39 -9.54 -2.37 11.61
CA ALA A 39 -10.44 -1.23 11.65
C ALA A 39 -10.26 -0.33 10.40
N LEU A 40 -11.36 0.26 9.93
CA LEU A 40 -11.39 1.14 8.78
C LEU A 40 -11.10 2.60 9.18
N VAL A 41 -10.78 3.43 8.19
CA VAL A 41 -10.66 4.89 8.38
C VAL A 41 -12.01 5.53 8.06
N GLU A 42 -12.50 6.44 8.90
CA GLU A 42 -13.85 7.04 8.75
C GLU A 42 -14.04 7.77 7.40
N LEU A 43 -12.95 8.17 6.74
CA LEU A 43 -12.94 8.76 5.39
C LEU A 43 -13.56 7.80 4.35
N GLY A 44 -14.88 7.84 4.24
CA GLY A 44 -15.67 6.94 3.41
C GLY A 44 -15.55 5.46 3.80
N ARG A 45 -15.14 5.16 5.04
CA ARG A 45 -14.85 3.79 5.51
C ARG A 45 -13.82 3.05 4.64
N CYS A 46 -12.76 3.74 4.24
CA CYS A 46 -11.71 3.12 3.43
C CYS A 46 -10.76 2.26 4.28
N ASN A 47 -10.13 1.28 3.65
CA ASN A 47 -9.12 0.44 4.31
C ASN A 47 -7.79 1.19 4.50
N VAL A 48 -6.97 0.69 5.44
CA VAL A 48 -5.65 1.29 5.77
C VAL A 48 -4.72 1.40 4.55
N ARG A 49 -4.73 0.43 3.62
CA ARG A 49 -3.90 0.48 2.41
C ARG A 49 -4.26 1.67 1.52
N THR A 50 -5.55 1.97 1.40
CA THR A 50 -6.04 3.10 0.61
C THR A 50 -5.67 4.43 1.26
N ALA A 51 -5.81 4.52 2.58
CA ALA A 51 -5.40 5.69 3.36
C ALA A 51 -3.90 5.95 3.26
N GLU A 52 -3.06 4.92 3.39
CA GLU A 52 -1.60 5.03 3.23
C GLU A 52 -1.21 5.48 1.82
N ARG A 53 -1.86 4.91 0.79
CA ARG A 53 -1.66 5.31 -0.60
C ARG A 53 -2.05 6.76 -0.85
N LEU A 54 -3.17 7.21 -0.28
CA LEU A 54 -3.59 8.61 -0.36
C LEU A 54 -2.56 9.53 0.31
N ALA A 55 -2.13 9.20 1.53
CA ALA A 55 -1.13 9.99 2.26
C ALA A 55 0.20 10.08 1.48
N SER A 56 0.63 8.98 0.87
CA SER A 56 1.81 8.92 0.00
C SER A 56 1.70 9.85 -1.22
N VAL A 57 0.56 9.82 -1.91
CA VAL A 57 0.28 10.72 -3.04
C VAL A 57 0.30 12.18 -2.61
N LEU A 58 -0.31 12.51 -1.47
CA LEU A 58 -0.35 13.87 -0.92
C LEU A 58 1.05 14.37 -0.52
N ARG A 59 1.94 13.48 -0.07
CA ARG A 59 3.36 13.81 0.20
C ARG A 59 4.22 13.88 -1.06
N GLY A 60 3.67 13.61 -2.24
CA GLY A 60 4.42 13.66 -3.51
C GLY A 60 5.36 12.47 -3.71
N GLU A 61 5.17 11.37 -2.98
CA GLU A 61 5.99 10.17 -3.10
C GLU A 61 5.78 9.51 -4.47
N ARG A 62 6.89 9.23 -5.16
CA ARG A 62 6.90 8.62 -6.50
C ARG A 62 7.83 7.42 -6.52
N PRO A 63 7.33 6.23 -6.91
CA PRO A 63 5.93 5.83 -7.04
C PRO A 63 5.21 5.80 -5.68
N ALA A 64 3.89 5.99 -5.64
CA ALA A 64 3.15 6.03 -4.38
C ALA A 64 3.12 4.65 -3.69
N VAL A 65 3.13 4.64 -2.36
CA VAL A 65 2.95 3.43 -1.54
C VAL A 65 1.64 2.72 -1.90
N GLY A 66 1.67 1.39 -1.92
CA GLY A 66 0.57 0.53 -2.36
C GLY A 66 0.34 0.49 -3.88
N SER A 67 1.08 1.27 -4.68
CA SER A 67 1.09 1.09 -6.13
C SER A 67 1.84 -0.17 -6.54
N HIS A 68 1.51 -0.73 -7.70
CA HIS A 68 2.25 -1.85 -8.28
C HIS A 68 3.15 -1.31 -9.38
N VAL A 69 4.43 -1.68 -9.32
CA VAL A 69 5.45 -1.27 -10.28
C VAL A 69 6.24 -2.47 -10.75
N VAL A 70 6.79 -2.36 -11.95
CA VAL A 70 7.77 -3.29 -12.47
C VAL A 70 9.16 -2.74 -12.22
N ASP A 71 10.05 -3.57 -11.70
CA ASP A 71 11.49 -3.30 -11.67
C ASP A 71 12.05 -3.61 -13.06
N VAL A 72 12.38 -2.58 -13.84
CA VAL A 72 12.78 -2.76 -15.25
C VAL A 72 14.14 -3.45 -15.39
N ARG A 73 14.91 -3.59 -14.30
CA ARG A 73 16.22 -4.25 -14.30
C ARG A 73 16.09 -5.76 -14.49
N ASP A 74 15.01 -6.35 -14.00
CA ASP A 74 14.80 -7.81 -13.99
C ASP A 74 13.36 -8.25 -14.31
N GLY A 75 12.45 -7.31 -14.55
CA GLY A 75 11.06 -7.55 -14.91
C GLY A 75 10.15 -7.97 -13.74
N ARG A 76 10.65 -7.99 -12.50
CA ARG A 76 9.83 -8.39 -11.34
C ARG A 76 8.78 -7.33 -11.00
N ILE A 77 7.57 -7.79 -10.70
CA ILE A 77 6.46 -6.92 -10.29
C ILE A 77 6.32 -6.93 -8.76
N GLY A 78 6.26 -5.73 -8.16
CA GLY A 78 6.12 -5.55 -6.72
C GLY A 78 5.11 -4.46 -6.34
N GLU A 79 4.53 -4.62 -5.16
CA GLU A 79 3.78 -3.58 -4.46
C GLU A 79 4.78 -2.67 -3.71
N VAL A 80 4.63 -1.35 -3.85
CA VAL A 80 5.48 -0.36 -3.16
C VAL A 80 5.14 -0.33 -1.69
N MET A 81 6.11 -0.63 -0.82
CA MET A 81 5.94 -0.62 0.63
C MET A 81 6.34 0.72 1.27
N GLY A 82 7.25 1.45 0.64
CA GLY A 82 7.77 2.72 1.15
C GLY A 82 9.02 3.17 0.41
N HIS A 83 9.58 4.30 0.85
CA HIS A 83 10.86 4.81 0.39
C HIS A 83 11.86 4.77 1.54
N VAL A 84 12.98 4.08 1.36
CA VAL A 84 14.02 3.89 2.39
C VAL A 84 15.38 4.17 1.76
N GLY A 85 16.14 5.09 2.34
CA GLY A 85 17.50 5.42 1.85
C GLY A 85 17.54 5.89 0.39
N GLY A 86 16.50 6.61 -0.07
CA GLY A 86 16.37 7.07 -1.45
C GLY A 86 15.94 5.99 -2.45
N LYS A 87 15.69 4.76 -2.00
CA LYS A 87 15.21 3.65 -2.83
C LYS A 87 13.74 3.36 -2.56
N VAL A 88 13.07 2.76 -3.53
CA VAL A 88 11.71 2.25 -3.43
C VAL A 88 11.77 0.82 -2.92
N GLN A 89 11.21 0.56 -1.74
CA GLN A 89 11.11 -0.79 -1.20
C GLN A 89 9.89 -1.49 -1.82
N LEU A 90 10.11 -2.62 -2.48
CA LEU A 90 9.09 -3.40 -3.18
C LEU A 90 8.87 -4.75 -2.50
N ARG A 91 7.61 -5.18 -2.42
CA ARG A 91 7.20 -6.51 -1.97
C ARG A 91 6.64 -7.32 -3.14
N PRO A 92 7.04 -8.59 -3.35
CA PRO A 92 6.56 -9.35 -4.51
C PRO A 92 5.06 -9.59 -4.43
N VAL A 93 4.37 -9.51 -5.56
CA VAL A 93 2.92 -9.77 -5.64
C VAL A 93 2.58 -11.20 -5.23
N SER A 94 3.44 -12.15 -5.61
CA SER A 94 3.33 -13.56 -5.25
C SER A 94 3.71 -13.87 -3.79
N GLY A 95 4.19 -12.87 -3.04
CA GLY A 95 4.81 -13.08 -1.73
C GLY A 95 6.30 -13.41 -1.84
N GLY A 96 7.00 -13.34 -0.71
CA GLY A 96 8.45 -13.53 -0.64
C GLY A 96 9.17 -12.33 -0.04
N ARG A 97 10.49 -12.30 -0.20
CA ARG A 97 11.35 -11.27 0.40
C ARG A 97 11.20 -9.93 -0.33
N GLU A 98 11.08 -8.87 0.44
CA GLU A 98 11.14 -7.49 -0.06
C GLU A 98 12.50 -7.18 -0.66
N TRP A 99 12.54 -6.28 -1.64
CA TRP A 99 13.77 -5.81 -2.27
C TRP A 99 13.74 -4.31 -2.53
N ASP A 100 14.92 -3.71 -2.63
CA ASP A 100 15.06 -2.29 -2.94
C ASP A 100 15.25 -2.08 -4.45
N CYS A 101 14.48 -1.16 -5.01
CA CYS A 101 14.53 -0.72 -6.38
C CYS A 101 14.88 0.77 -6.46
N PRO A 102 15.88 1.18 -7.26
CA PRO A 102 16.10 2.59 -7.55
C PRO A 102 14.85 3.20 -8.19
N PRO A 103 14.39 4.39 -7.77
CA PRO A 103 13.17 5.00 -8.29
C PRO A 103 13.20 5.17 -9.82
N GLU A 104 14.35 5.47 -10.40
CA GLU A 104 14.57 5.58 -11.85
C GLU A 104 14.42 4.25 -12.61
N SER A 105 14.50 3.13 -11.91
CA SER A 105 14.30 1.78 -12.45
C SER A 105 12.87 1.28 -12.27
N THR A 106 11.98 2.11 -11.72
CA THR A 106 10.57 1.74 -11.58
C THR A 106 9.76 2.09 -12.83
N GLY A 107 9.02 1.12 -13.35
CA GLY A 107 8.05 1.30 -14.43
C GLY A 107 6.62 1.02 -13.96
N PRO A 108 5.59 1.52 -14.67
CA PRO A 108 4.20 1.17 -14.37
C PRO A 108 3.97 -0.32 -14.63
N ALA A 109 3.44 -1.06 -13.64
CA ALA A 109 3.04 -2.44 -13.85
C ALA A 109 1.66 -2.49 -14.54
N PRO A 110 1.53 -3.16 -15.71
CA PRO A 110 0.23 -3.38 -16.33
C PRO A 110 -0.69 -4.16 -15.38
N GLN A 111 -1.94 -3.70 -15.23
CA GLN A 111 -2.89 -4.37 -14.32
C GLN A 111 -3.10 -5.85 -14.66
N GLY A 112 -3.08 -6.21 -15.95
CA GLY A 112 -3.20 -7.59 -16.40
C GLY A 112 -2.13 -8.50 -15.83
N ASP A 113 -0.88 -8.02 -15.74
CA ASP A 113 0.25 -8.81 -15.23
C ASP A 113 0.23 -8.90 -13.70
N VAL A 114 -0.16 -7.81 -13.02
CA VAL A 114 -0.43 -7.84 -11.57
C VAL A 114 -1.50 -8.87 -11.22
N LEU A 115 -2.61 -8.87 -11.97
CA LEU A 115 -3.71 -9.80 -11.76
C LEU A 115 -3.27 -11.25 -12.02
N ARG A 116 -2.51 -11.49 -13.09
CA ARG A 116 -1.95 -12.82 -13.39
C ARG A 116 -1.07 -13.32 -12.25
N GLU A 117 -0.18 -12.50 -11.72
CA GLU A 117 0.70 -12.88 -10.60
C GLU A 117 -0.10 -13.16 -9.31
N ARG A 118 -1.11 -12.34 -8.99
CA ARG A 118 -2.02 -12.60 -7.85
C ARG A 118 -2.79 -13.90 -8.00
N VAL A 119 -3.36 -14.14 -9.18
CA VAL A 119 -4.10 -15.37 -9.48
C VAL A 119 -3.18 -16.58 -9.41
N ARG A 120 -1.95 -16.48 -9.94
CA ARG A 120 -0.94 -17.54 -9.87
C ARG A 120 -0.63 -17.91 -8.42
N LYS A 121 -0.45 -16.92 -7.54
CA LYS A 121 -0.26 -17.14 -6.09
C LYS A 121 -1.41 -17.92 -5.48
N VAL A 122 -2.64 -17.41 -5.61
CA VAL A 122 -3.84 -18.03 -5.03
C VAL A 122 -4.03 -19.47 -5.54
N ASN A 123 -3.78 -19.69 -6.83
CA ASN A 123 -3.85 -21.02 -7.43
C ASN A 123 -2.76 -21.96 -6.89
N GLY A 124 -1.54 -21.46 -6.65
CA GLY A 124 -0.46 -22.22 -6.03
C GLY A 124 -0.79 -22.63 -4.59
N GLU A 125 -1.28 -21.69 -3.78
CA GLU A 125 -1.70 -21.94 -2.39
C GLU A 125 -2.80 -23.00 -2.30
N ARG A 126 -3.78 -22.98 -3.21
CA ARG A 126 -4.82 -24.01 -3.26
C ARG A 126 -4.28 -25.40 -3.60
N ARG A 127 -3.28 -25.50 -4.47
CA ARG A 127 -2.66 -26.78 -4.86
C ARG A 127 -1.82 -27.40 -3.74
N LEU A 128 -1.26 -26.58 -2.86
CA LEU A 128 -0.46 -27.03 -1.69
C LEU A 128 -1.31 -27.51 -0.51
N ARG A 129 -2.63 -27.30 -0.55
CA ARG A 129 -3.59 -27.70 0.48
C ARG A 129 -4.33 -29.00 0.13
N CYS A 130 -3.97 -29.64 -0.98
CA CYS A 130 -4.50 -30.93 -1.43
C CYS A 130 -3.57 -32.07 -1.03
#